data_AF-A0A2V5KB57-F1
#
_entry.id   AF-A0A2V5KB57-F1
#
_cell.length_a   1.000
_cell.length_b   1.000
_cell.length_c   1.000
_cell.angle_alpha   90.00
_cell.angle_beta   90.00
_cell.angle_gamma   90.00
#
_symmetry.space_group_name_H-M   'P 1'
#
loop_
_entity.id
_entity.type
_entity.pdbx_description
1 polymer ?
#
loop_
_entity_poly.entity_id
_entity_poly.type
_entity_poly.pdbx_seq_one_letter_code
_entity_poly.pdbx_strand_id
1 'polypeptide(L)' 'MDHPIICFGQQPCGFFPKRFLFAKIITARRLQKEIGGEIVFFFHDSDHDPRETITIMRDRSSGHDV' A
#
# COMPACT_ATOMS: atom_id res chain seq x y z
N MET A 1 6.85 26.25 12.51
CA MET A 1 8.08 25.63 11.97
C MET A 1 7.59 24.34 11.38
N ASP A 2 7.17 24.35 10.13
CA ASP A 2 6.34 23.26 9.63
C ASP A 2 7.16 22.55 8.55
N HIS A 3 7.80 21.45 8.95
CA HIS A 3 8.42 20.56 7.98
C HIS A 3 7.32 19.86 7.16
N PRO A 4 7.57 19.52 5.89
CA PRO A 4 6.55 18.88 5.06
C PRO A 4 6.11 17.54 5.65
N ILE A 5 4.84 17.21 5.45
CA ILE A 5 4.26 15.91 5.79
C ILE A 5 3.94 15.17 4.48
N ILE A 6 4.51 13.98 4.32
CA ILE A 6 4.33 13.11 3.17
C ILE A 6 3.34 12.01 3.57
N CYS A 7 2.09 12.18 3.17
CA CYS A 7 0.99 11.27 3.47
C CYS A 7 0.80 10.22 2.37
N PHE A 8 0.67 8.95 2.74
CA PHE A 8 0.11 7.93 1.87
C PHE A 8 -0.62 6.88 2.69
N GLY A 9 -1.52 6.13 2.06
CA GLY A 9 -2.27 5.09 2.75
C GLY A 9 -2.59 3.89 1.90
N GLN A 10 -2.98 2.81 2.56
CA GLN A 10 -3.44 1.57 1.94
C GLN A 10 -4.41 0.85 2.87
N GLN A 11 -5.49 0.32 2.30
CA GLN A 11 -6.39 -0.63 2.99
C GLN A 11 -5.61 -1.90 3.41
N PRO A 12 -6.06 -2.65 4.41
CA PRO A 12 -5.53 -3.99 4.70
C PRO A 12 -5.79 -4.94 3.52
N CYS A 13 -4.84 -5.06 2.60
CA CYS A 13 -5.00 -5.80 1.37
C CYS A 13 -4.28 -7.15 1.39
N GLY A 14 -5.04 -8.25 1.43
CA GLY A 14 -4.60 -9.62 1.08
C GLY A 14 -3.19 -10.04 1.54
N PHE A 15 -2.45 -10.80 0.73
CA PHE A 15 -1.05 -11.13 1.01
C PHE A 15 -0.17 -9.87 0.95
N PHE A 16 0.48 -9.58 2.06
CA PHE A 16 1.25 -8.36 2.25
C PHE A 16 2.75 -8.57 1.91
N PRO A 17 3.43 -7.58 1.30
CA PRO A 17 2.90 -6.34 0.72
C PRO A 17 2.51 -6.50 -0.76
N LYS A 18 1.32 -6.01 -1.15
CA LYS A 18 0.98 -5.83 -2.58
C LYS A 18 1.98 -4.88 -3.24
N ARG A 19 2.33 -5.13 -4.51
CA ARG A 19 3.32 -4.35 -5.30
C ARG A 19 3.09 -2.83 -5.24
N PHE A 20 1.83 -2.41 -5.22
CA PHE A 20 1.45 -1.00 -5.13
C PHE A 20 1.80 -0.35 -3.77
N LEU A 21 1.66 -1.07 -2.65
CA LEU A 21 2.08 -0.54 -1.36
C LEU A 21 3.59 -0.35 -1.30
N PHE A 22 4.35 -1.33 -1.80
CA PHE A 22 5.79 -1.20 -1.91
C PHE A 22 6.18 0.01 -2.77
N ALA A 23 5.52 0.20 -3.91
CA ALA A 23 5.75 1.37 -4.76
C ALA A 23 5.46 2.69 -4.01
N LYS A 24 4.37 2.78 -3.24
CA LYS A 24 4.04 3.96 -2.41
C LYS A 24 5.15 4.24 -1.39
N ILE A 25 5.65 3.23 -0.70
CA ILE A 25 6.75 3.36 0.27
C ILE A 25 8.01 3.89 -0.42
N ILE A 26 8.40 3.30 -1.56
CA ILE A 26 9.59 3.74 -2.31
C ILE A 26 9.43 5.18 -2.78
N THR A 27 8.27 5.55 -3.30
CA THR A 27 8.00 6.92 -3.75
C THR A 27 8.04 7.91 -2.59
N ALA A 28 7.40 7.61 -1.45
CA ALA A 28 7.42 8.48 -0.28
C ALA A 28 8.86 8.69 0.24
N ARG A 29 9.68 7.63 0.26
CA ARG A 29 11.10 7.72 0.66
C ARG A 29 11.95 8.52 -0.32
N ARG A 30 11.68 8.42 -1.63
CA ARG A 30 12.36 9.24 -2.65
C ARG A 30 12.00 10.72 -2.46
N LEU A 31 10.72 11.02 -2.32
CA LEU A 31 10.24 12.37 -2.07
C LEU A 31 10.84 12.95 -0.78
N GLN A 32 10.86 12.17 0.32
CA GLN A 32 11.48 12.59 1.58
C GLN A 32 12.96 12.96 1.42
N LYS A 33 13.71 12.28 0.55
CA LYS A 33 15.11 12.63 0.27
C LYS A 33 15.26 13.96 -0.46
N GLU A 34 14.27 14.33 -1.27
CA GLU A 34 14.27 15.55 -2.08
C GLU A 34 13.83 16.77 -1.26
N ILE A 35 12.77 16.63 -0.45
CA ILE A 35 12.14 17.77 0.23
C ILE A 35 12.27 17.75 1.76
N GLY A 36 12.86 16.70 2.34
CA GLY A 36 12.86 16.47 3.78
C GLY A 36 11.48 16.09 4.31
N GLY A 37 11.27 16.26 5.62
CA GLY A 37 9.96 16.08 6.26
C GLY A 37 9.69 14.68 6.81
N GLU A 38 8.46 14.50 7.27
CA GLU A 38 7.99 13.29 7.94
C GLU A 38 7.06 12.49 7.02
N ILE A 39 7.19 11.17 7.05
CA ILE A 39 6.31 10.27 6.32
C ILE A 39 5.26 9.73 7.28
N VAL A 40 3.98 9.92 6.93
CA VAL A 40 2.84 9.38 7.67
C VAL A 40 2.14 8.34 6.80
N PHE A 41 2.12 7.10 7.28
CA PHE A 41 1.39 6.00 6.65
C PHE A 41 0.03 5.82 7.32
N PHE A 42 -1.03 5.93 6.53
CA PHE A 42 -2.40 5.65 6.97
C PHE A 42 -2.74 4.19 6.66
N PHE A 43 -3.03 3.42 7.70
CA PHE A 43 -3.60 2.09 7.56
C PHE A 43 -5.13 2.23 7.53
N HIS A 44 -5.74 2.10 6.35
CA HIS A 44 -7.18 2.38 6.14
C HIS A 44 -8.02 1.15 6.50
N ASP A 45 -8.07 0.79 7.79
CA ASP A 45 -8.82 -0.35 8.30
C ASP A 45 -10.34 -0.12 8.40
N SER A 46 -10.77 1.14 8.42
CA SER A 46 -12.19 1.52 8.41
C SER A 46 -12.91 1.18 7.11
N ASP A 47 -12.16 0.96 6.03
CA ASP A 47 -12.70 0.64 4.72
C ASP A 47 -12.72 -0.88 4.51
N HIS A 48 -13.93 -1.41 4.37
CA HIS A 48 -14.22 -2.84 4.46
C HIS A 48 -14.67 -3.45 3.14
N ASP A 49 -14.42 -2.84 1.97
CA ASP A 49 -14.75 -3.51 0.70
C ASP A 49 -13.73 -4.64 0.41
N PRO A 50 -14.09 -5.93 0.60
CA PRO A 50 -13.17 -7.02 0.36
C PRO A 50 -12.84 -7.17 -1.14
N ARG A 51 -13.66 -6.62 -2.05
CA ARG A 51 -13.44 -6.71 -3.50
C ARG A 51 -12.23 -5.89 -3.95
N GLU A 52 -11.92 -4.81 -3.24
CA GLU A 52 -10.77 -3.96 -3.51
C GLU A 52 -9.46 -4.55 -2.94
N THR A 53 -9.60 -5.41 -1.95
CA THR A 53 -8.49 -5.90 -1.12
C THR A 53 -8.17 -7.37 -1.35
N ILE A 54 -9.07 -8.17 -1.96
CA ILE A 54 -8.87 -9.59 -2.26
C ILE A 54 -7.59 -9.81 -3.06
N THR A 55 -6.85 -10.86 -2.71
CA THR A 55 -5.75 -11.38 -3.54
C THR A 55 -6.28 -12.62 -4.22
N ILE A 56 -6.56 -12.51 -5.52
CA ILE A 56 -6.91 -13.67 -6.34
C ILE A 56 -5.65 -14.50 -6.52
N MET A 57 -5.70 -15.74 -6.06
CA MET A 57 -4.64 -16.71 -6.25
C MET A 57 -4.96 -17.55 -7.48
N ARG A 58 -3.95 -18.19 -8.08
CA ARG A 58 -4.15 -19.10 -9.20
C ARG A 58 -3.74 -20.50 -8.80
N ASP A 59 -4.67 -21.43 -8.87
CA ASP A 59 -4.38 -22.83 -8.67
C ASP A 59 -3.45 -23.32 -9.79
N ARG A 60 -2.31 -23.88 -9.41
CA ARG A 60 -1.28 -24.28 -10.38
C ARG A 60 -1.65 -25.53 -11.18
N SER A 61 -2.52 -26.37 -10.63
CA SER A 61 -2.88 -27.65 -11.23
C SER A 61 -4.00 -27.53 -12.26
N SER A 62 -4.97 -26.67 -11.99
CA SER A 62 -6.19 -26.47 -12.76
C SER A 62 -6.19 -25.13 -13.51
N GLY A 63 -5.34 -24.18 -13.12
CA GLY A 63 -5.26 -22.86 -13.74
C GLY A 63 -6.42 -21.93 -13.42
N HIS A 64 -7.32 -22.33 -12.50
CA HIS A 64 -8.45 -21.51 -12.05
C HIS A 64 -8.04 -20.52 -10.95
N ASP A 65 -8.78 -19.42 -10.89
CA ASP A 65 -8.66 -18.41 -9.84
C ASP A 65 -9.31 -18.94 -8.53
N VAL A 66 -8.64 -18.72 -7.39
CA VAL A 66 -9.06 -19.13 -6.04
C VAL A 66 -8.87 -18.02 -5.02
#